data_AF-A0A3S3NWI9-F1
#
_entry.id   AF-A0A3S3NWI9-F1
#
_cell.length_a   1.000
_cell.length_b   1.000
_cell.length_c   1.000
_cell.angle_alpha   90.00
_cell.angle_beta   90.00
_cell.angle_gamma   90.00
#
_symmetry.space_group_name_H-M   'P 1'
#
loop_
_entity.id
_entity.type
_entity.pdbx_description
1 polymer ?
#
loop_
_entity_poly.entity_id
_entity_poly.type
_entity_poly.pdbx_seq_one_letter_code
_entity_poly.pdbx_strand_id
1 'polypeptide(L)'
;MKATSRGGARSSSRCDSLPPPSPEPQRHRRKSSSPQPHAKDASDAIHDRKRKLVKKEQSSTNIDDKPGGEENVHRTNYDSKSKKFLPNPIIKLTEPSEEKDDEKYLPPPSRKRKHPSGNSDQSASNVAFKYHSPMAAGHLRPRSGSLNSICNHNQRMDILSQEIWELYLKKKQTDDLWERKTQLREIMYSVLKNHFLAIDLYIVGSSLNGLGSNSSDVDMCLVLRDNSEDMNQSHAIPILQSVRTLLKSKDFVKNTRLIVAKVPILKFTDSESGIEVDLNVNNIVGIRNTQLIRCYTRMDERVTPLTLTVKTWARFNRINDAHNKTLSSYTFTLMVIHYLQYGCEPPVLPCLHKLIPDQFVPDSDITSLNLFVKLPYYKSENTESVGQLFVGFLNYFSFKFSYKEDAVSVRVGGTIPKYIAREFKGSKNTPSQWRYICVEEPFDRTNTARSVYDEEAFNF
;
A
#
# COMPACT_ATOMS: atom_id res chain seq x y z
N MET A 1 -21.77 0.51 79.34
CA MET A 1 -22.52 -0.68 79.83
C MET A 1 -21.90 -1.95 79.23
N LYS A 2 -22.36 -3.16 79.60
CA LYS A 2 -21.80 -4.47 79.18
C LYS A 2 -21.77 -4.57 77.63
N ALA A 3 -20.69 -5.02 76.96
CA ALA A 3 -19.97 -6.31 77.03
C ALA A 3 -20.76 -7.47 76.37
N THR A 4 -20.20 -8.52 75.78
CA THR A 4 -18.79 -8.98 75.56
C THR A 4 -18.73 -9.62 74.14
N SER A 5 -17.86 -10.50 73.62
CA SER A 5 -16.61 -11.27 73.91
C SER A 5 -16.22 -12.01 72.61
N ARG A 6 -15.03 -12.51 72.28
CA ARG A 6 -13.61 -12.47 72.73
C ARG A 6 -12.81 -12.98 71.49
N GLY A 7 -11.60 -12.50 71.18
CA GLY A 7 -10.32 -13.10 71.58
C GLY A 7 -9.91 -14.31 70.69
N GLY A 8 -8.66 -14.44 70.22
CA GLY A 8 -7.50 -13.54 70.27
C GLY A 8 -6.18 -14.23 69.87
N ALA A 9 -5.10 -13.44 69.68
CA ALA A 9 -3.68 -13.84 69.57
C ALA A 9 -3.27 -14.77 68.39
N ARG A 10 -2.34 -14.39 67.49
CA ARG A 10 -0.85 -14.44 67.61
C ARG A 10 -0.30 -15.86 67.92
N SER A 11 0.78 -16.38 67.35
CA SER A 11 1.64 -16.08 66.17
C SER A 11 2.64 -17.28 66.03
N SER A 12 3.72 -17.38 65.22
CA SER A 12 4.46 -16.56 64.23
C SER A 12 5.53 -17.44 63.54
N SER A 13 5.97 -17.11 62.31
CA SER A 13 7.22 -17.61 61.63
C SER A 13 7.24 -19.11 61.23
N ARG A 14 8.04 -19.62 60.27
CA ARG A 14 8.95 -19.04 59.23
C ARG A 14 9.20 -20.09 58.11
N CYS A 15 9.71 -19.64 56.95
CA CYS A 15 10.52 -20.38 55.97
C CYS A 15 10.00 -21.64 55.24
N ASP A 16 9.92 -21.51 53.90
CA ASP A 16 10.62 -22.33 52.89
C ASP A 16 10.48 -23.87 52.86
N SER A 17 9.66 -24.36 51.92
CA SER A 17 9.93 -25.61 51.18
C SER A 17 9.15 -25.67 49.86
N LEU A 18 9.81 -25.99 48.74
CA LEU A 18 9.21 -26.17 47.41
C LEU A 18 8.56 -27.55 47.27
N PRO A 19 7.39 -27.69 46.62
CA PRO A 19 6.84 -28.99 46.23
C PRO A 19 7.57 -29.58 45.00
N PRO A 20 7.68 -30.92 44.88
CA PRO A 20 8.46 -31.58 43.84
C PRO A 20 7.72 -31.74 42.49
N PRO A 21 8.45 -31.98 41.38
CA PRO A 21 7.87 -32.31 40.08
C PRO A 21 7.34 -33.76 40.00
N SER A 22 6.58 -34.06 38.94
CA SER A 22 5.94 -35.35 38.65
C SER A 22 5.77 -35.52 37.12
N PRO A 23 5.73 -36.75 36.55
CA PRO A 23 6.94 -37.31 35.96
C PRO A 23 6.91 -37.53 34.43
N GLU A 24 8.08 -37.76 33.84
CA GLU A 24 8.23 -38.16 32.42
C GLU A 24 7.69 -39.58 32.13
N PRO A 25 7.07 -39.81 30.96
CA PRO A 25 6.91 -41.15 30.38
C PRO A 25 8.23 -41.66 29.79
N GLN A 26 8.62 -42.89 30.10
CA GLN A 26 9.93 -43.45 29.71
C GLN A 26 10.05 -43.87 28.24
N ARG A 27 11.29 -43.87 27.74
CA ARG A 27 11.67 -44.34 26.39
C ARG A 27 11.48 -45.84 26.21
N HIS A 28 10.79 -46.27 25.15
CA HIS A 28 10.95 -47.63 24.62
C HIS A 28 12.14 -47.72 23.66
N ARG A 29 13.06 -48.68 23.93
CA ARG A 29 14.13 -49.08 22.99
C ARG A 29 13.56 -49.87 21.81
N ARG A 30 13.99 -49.54 20.58
CA ARG A 30 14.30 -50.52 19.54
C ARG A 30 15.69 -50.23 18.97
N LYS A 31 16.40 -51.28 18.53
CA LYS A 31 17.80 -51.21 18.09
C LYS A 31 17.91 -51.15 16.55
N SER A 32 18.97 -50.49 16.09
CA SER A 32 19.81 -50.82 14.91
C SER A 32 19.17 -51.50 13.69
N SER A 33 19.23 -50.82 12.55
CA SER A 33 20.14 -51.24 11.46
C SER A 33 20.29 -50.14 10.42
N SER A 34 21.53 -49.78 10.09
CA SER A 34 21.89 -48.91 8.96
C SER A 34 22.88 -49.66 8.06
N PRO A 35 22.77 -49.54 6.72
CA PRO A 35 23.88 -49.79 5.81
C PRO A 35 24.50 -48.48 5.33
N GLN A 36 25.84 -48.40 5.29
CA GLN A 36 26.58 -47.40 4.54
C GLN A 36 26.89 -47.90 3.11
N PRO A 37 27.23 -47.02 2.15
CA PRO A 37 27.47 -47.40 0.77
C PRO A 37 28.87 -48.02 0.55
N HIS A 38 28.98 -48.87 -0.46
CA HIS A 38 30.26 -49.27 -1.05
C HIS A 38 30.22 -49.05 -2.57
N ALA A 39 31.29 -48.45 -3.11
CA ALA A 39 31.55 -48.36 -4.54
C ALA A 39 32.45 -49.51 -5.01
N LYS A 40 32.41 -49.81 -6.31
CA LYS A 40 33.46 -50.54 -7.06
C LYS A 40 33.31 -50.31 -8.57
N ASP A 41 34.41 -50.43 -9.28
CA ASP A 41 34.62 -49.97 -10.67
C ASP A 41 34.40 -51.06 -11.75
N ALA A 42 34.72 -50.70 -13.02
CA ALA A 42 34.52 -51.35 -14.34
C ALA A 42 33.28 -50.80 -15.08
N SER A 43 33.37 -50.05 -16.20
CA SER A 43 34.17 -50.21 -17.44
C SER A 43 33.79 -51.51 -18.18
N ASP A 44 33.17 -51.47 -19.37
CA ASP A 44 33.79 -51.04 -20.63
C ASP A 44 32.77 -50.62 -21.74
N ALA A 45 33.31 -50.36 -22.95
CA ALA A 45 32.71 -49.67 -24.08
C ALA A 45 31.54 -50.35 -24.84
N ILE A 46 30.72 -49.53 -25.51
CA ILE A 46 30.52 -49.42 -26.99
C ILE A 46 29.50 -48.25 -27.21
N HIS A 47 29.76 -47.08 -27.81
CA HIS A 47 30.38 -46.62 -29.06
C HIS A 47 29.37 -46.40 -30.22
N ASP A 48 29.67 -45.42 -31.10
CA ASP A 48 28.84 -44.85 -32.20
C ASP A 48 27.57 -44.06 -31.77
N ARG A 49 27.25 -42.83 -32.26
CA ARG A 49 27.79 -42.02 -33.37
C ARG A 49 28.10 -40.56 -33.02
N LYS A 50 29.25 -40.07 -33.50
CA LYS A 50 29.51 -38.64 -33.77
C LYS A 50 30.55 -38.51 -34.90
N ARG A 51 30.15 -38.04 -36.09
CA ARG A 51 30.94 -37.25 -37.08
C ARG A 51 30.25 -37.19 -38.46
N LYS A 52 30.76 -36.27 -39.30
CA LYS A 52 30.36 -35.91 -40.68
C LYS A 52 29.06 -35.08 -40.76
N LEU A 53 29.01 -33.91 -41.40
CA LEU A 53 30.04 -33.17 -42.18
C LEU A 53 30.17 -31.68 -41.82
N VAL A 54 31.33 -31.13 -42.17
CA VAL A 54 31.66 -29.70 -42.33
C VAL A 54 32.34 -29.56 -43.71
N LYS A 55 32.40 -28.34 -44.26
CA LYS A 55 32.58 -27.92 -45.67
C LYS A 55 31.21 -27.71 -46.35
N LYS A 56 31.00 -26.66 -47.14
CA LYS A 56 31.89 -25.68 -47.84
C LYS A 56 31.09 -24.33 -47.88
N GLU A 57 31.59 -23.10 -48.05
CA GLU A 57 32.74 -22.52 -48.79
C GLU A 57 33.34 -21.24 -48.14
N GLN A 58 34.51 -20.80 -48.62
CA GLN A 58 35.16 -19.50 -48.38
C GLN A 58 35.93 -19.05 -49.64
N SER A 59 35.67 -17.83 -50.11
CA SER A 59 36.44 -16.99 -51.08
C SER A 59 35.52 -15.82 -51.49
N SER A 60 35.89 -14.56 -51.72
CA SER A 60 37.16 -13.78 -51.86
C SER A 60 36.75 -12.29 -51.95
N THR A 61 37.52 -11.21 -51.68
CA THR A 61 38.93 -10.90 -51.31
C THR A 61 38.93 -9.50 -50.61
N ASN A 62 39.91 -9.05 -49.80
CA ASN A 62 41.23 -8.43 -50.10
C ASN A 62 41.19 -7.28 -51.14
N ILE A 63 41.91 -6.13 -51.03
CA ILE A 63 42.95 -5.65 -50.06
C ILE A 63 43.18 -4.10 -50.16
N ASP A 64 44.14 -3.55 -49.37
CA ASP A 64 44.84 -2.23 -49.45
C ASP A 64 44.30 -0.95 -48.73
N ASP A 65 45.14 0.07 -48.43
CA ASP A 65 46.22 0.17 -47.39
C ASP A 65 46.59 1.66 -47.06
N LYS A 66 46.58 2.05 -45.76
CA LYS A 66 47.37 3.16 -45.11
C LYS A 66 47.33 4.63 -45.69
N PRO A 67 48.12 5.61 -45.16
CA PRO A 67 48.12 6.13 -43.77
C PRO A 67 48.20 7.68 -43.63
N GLY A 68 48.11 8.19 -42.39
CA GLY A 68 48.57 9.55 -41.97
C GLY A 68 47.44 10.53 -41.56
N GLY A 69 47.59 11.40 -40.56
CA GLY A 69 48.74 11.65 -39.67
C GLY A 69 48.37 12.53 -38.44
N GLU A 70 49.42 13.02 -37.77
CA GLU A 70 49.54 13.97 -36.62
C GLU A 70 48.49 15.11 -36.50
N GLU A 71 48.28 15.82 -35.38
CA GLU A 71 49.04 16.02 -34.11
C GLU A 71 47.98 16.33 -32.97
N ASN A 72 48.22 16.62 -31.67
CA ASN A 72 49.37 16.78 -30.75
C ASN A 72 48.89 16.48 -29.29
N VAL A 73 49.68 16.83 -28.26
CA VAL A 73 49.41 16.65 -26.82
C VAL A 73 49.58 17.98 -26.07
N HIS A 74 48.73 18.27 -25.08
CA HIS A 74 49.10 19.15 -23.97
C HIS A 74 48.56 18.66 -22.61
N ARG A 75 49.42 18.74 -21.58
CA ARG A 75 49.15 18.45 -20.16
C ARG A 75 49.33 19.73 -19.34
N THR A 76 48.46 19.96 -18.37
CA THR A 76 48.79 20.74 -17.15
C THR A 76 48.09 20.15 -15.92
N ASN A 77 48.66 20.39 -14.74
CA ASN A 77 48.20 19.92 -13.43
C ASN A 77 47.66 21.10 -12.58
N TYR A 78 47.17 20.78 -11.37
CA TYR A 78 46.78 21.70 -10.28
C TYR A 78 45.48 22.51 -10.52
N ASP A 79 44.75 22.97 -9.49
CA ASP A 79 44.98 22.90 -8.03
C ASP A 79 43.67 22.60 -7.26
N SER A 80 43.81 22.12 -6.03
CA SER A 80 42.75 22.11 -5.03
C SER A 80 42.43 23.52 -4.50
N LYS A 81 41.14 23.91 -4.46
CA LYS A 81 40.66 25.03 -3.63
C LYS A 81 39.17 24.94 -3.34
N SER A 82 38.83 25.04 -2.05
CA SER A 82 37.46 25.14 -1.54
C SER A 82 36.78 26.43 -1.99
N LYS A 83 35.59 26.33 -2.62
CA LYS A 83 34.68 27.46 -2.78
C LYS A 83 33.59 27.40 -1.71
N LYS A 84 33.44 28.48 -0.93
CA LYS A 84 32.34 28.67 0.01
C LYS A 84 31.06 28.92 -0.79
N PHE A 85 29.95 28.28 -0.43
CA PHE A 85 28.64 28.70 -0.90
C PHE A 85 28.25 30.01 -0.19
N LEU A 86 27.85 31.01 -0.97
CA LEU A 86 27.12 32.18 -0.49
C LEU A 86 25.62 31.97 -0.79
N PRO A 87 24.70 32.42 0.08
CA PRO A 87 23.28 32.33 -0.19
C PRO A 87 22.87 33.33 -1.28
N ASN A 88 22.07 32.88 -2.24
CA ASN A 88 21.43 33.77 -3.22
C ASN A 88 20.33 34.63 -2.53
N PRO A 89 20.05 35.84 -3.04
CA PRO A 89 19.18 36.80 -2.38
C PRO A 89 17.70 36.42 -2.40
N ILE A 90 16.97 36.89 -1.40
CA ILE A 90 15.51 36.71 -1.26
C ILE A 90 14.79 37.52 -2.36
N ILE A 91 14.09 36.81 -3.26
CA ILE A 91 13.16 37.43 -4.20
C ILE A 91 11.87 37.78 -3.43
N LYS A 92 11.46 39.05 -3.45
CA LYS A 92 10.15 39.46 -2.95
C LYS A 92 9.07 38.95 -3.90
N LEU A 93 8.11 38.20 -3.37
CA LEU A 93 6.89 37.86 -4.10
C LEU A 93 5.94 39.06 -4.11
N THR A 94 5.43 39.42 -5.28
CA THR A 94 4.24 40.26 -5.44
C THR A 94 2.98 39.39 -5.35
N GLU A 95 1.95 39.88 -4.68
CA GLU A 95 0.68 39.17 -4.49
C GLU A 95 -0.11 39.06 -5.81
N PRO A 96 -0.70 37.90 -6.13
CA PRO A 96 -1.73 37.79 -7.17
C PRO A 96 -3.05 38.42 -6.68
N SER A 97 -3.73 39.15 -7.58
CA SER A 97 -4.99 39.84 -7.30
C SER A 97 -6.17 38.89 -7.05
N GLU A 98 -7.10 39.30 -6.18
CA GLU A 98 -8.39 38.63 -5.99
C GLU A 98 -9.28 38.73 -7.24
N GLU A 99 -9.66 37.59 -7.83
CA GLU A 99 -10.85 37.51 -8.70
C GLU A 99 -12.09 37.17 -7.86
N LYS A 100 -13.23 37.81 -8.18
CA LYS A 100 -14.47 37.74 -7.40
C LYS A 100 -15.61 37.14 -8.22
N ASP A 101 -15.90 35.86 -7.99
CA ASP A 101 -17.11 35.19 -8.50
C ASP A 101 -18.22 35.16 -7.44
N ASP A 102 -18.98 36.27 -7.36
CA ASP A 102 -20.16 36.41 -6.51
C ASP A 102 -21.44 35.90 -7.22
N GLU A 103 -21.58 34.58 -7.42
CA GLU A 103 -22.82 33.98 -7.95
C GLU A 103 -23.63 33.21 -6.90
N LYS A 104 -24.91 33.59 -6.74
CA LYS A 104 -25.77 33.19 -5.61
C LYS A 104 -26.41 31.81 -5.82
N TYR A 105 -25.87 30.78 -5.16
CA TYR A 105 -26.54 29.48 -5.07
C TYR A 105 -27.57 29.40 -3.94
N LEU A 106 -28.86 29.37 -4.31
CA LEU A 106 -29.97 29.03 -3.40
C LEU A 106 -30.23 27.52 -3.40
N PRO A 107 -30.49 26.87 -2.25
CA PRO A 107 -30.73 25.44 -2.19
C PRO A 107 -32.12 25.06 -2.74
N PRO A 108 -32.24 23.99 -3.55
CA PRO A 108 -33.53 23.55 -4.09
C PRO A 108 -34.43 22.86 -3.03
N PRO A 109 -35.77 22.90 -3.20
CA PRO A 109 -36.72 22.45 -2.17
C PRO A 109 -36.81 20.91 -2.04
N SER A 110 -36.82 20.43 -0.80
CA SER A 110 -36.79 19.00 -0.45
C SER A 110 -38.15 18.29 -0.62
N ARG A 111 -38.31 17.55 -1.72
CA ARG A 111 -39.49 16.69 -1.96
C ARG A 111 -39.36 15.31 -1.30
N LYS A 112 -40.03 15.11 -0.17
CA LYS A 112 -40.25 13.77 0.43
C LYS A 112 -41.07 12.89 -0.53
N ARG A 113 -40.53 11.74 -0.94
CA ARG A 113 -41.30 10.65 -1.59
C ARG A 113 -41.67 9.57 -0.57
N LYS A 114 -42.85 8.96 -0.73
CA LYS A 114 -43.34 7.86 0.11
C LYS A 114 -42.86 6.51 -0.45
N HIS A 115 -42.48 5.58 0.42
CA HIS A 115 -42.33 4.17 0.06
C HIS A 115 -43.71 3.47 0.03
N PRO A 116 -44.00 2.61 -0.96
CA PRO A 116 -45.03 1.59 -0.83
C PRO A 116 -44.45 0.33 -0.16
N SER A 117 -45.27 -0.35 0.65
CA SER A 117 -44.96 -1.63 1.30
C SER A 117 -45.49 -2.81 0.48
N GLY A 118 -44.70 -3.88 0.34
CA GLY A 118 -45.13 -5.15 -0.26
C GLY A 118 -44.27 -6.31 0.26
N ASN A 119 -44.87 -7.48 0.46
CA ASN A 119 -44.26 -8.59 1.21
C ASN A 119 -44.65 -9.93 0.54
N SER A 120 -43.68 -10.78 0.19
CA SER A 120 -43.86 -12.22 -0.11
C SER A 120 -42.53 -12.95 -0.30
N ASP A 121 -42.58 -14.29 -0.31
CA ASP A 121 -41.55 -15.18 0.26
C ASP A 121 -40.53 -15.86 -0.68
N GLN A 122 -39.31 -16.00 -0.13
CA GLN A 122 -38.45 -17.20 -0.07
C GLN A 122 -37.74 -17.86 -1.29
N SER A 123 -36.53 -18.36 -0.95
CA SER A 123 -35.81 -19.54 -1.47
C SER A 123 -34.86 -19.41 -2.68
N ALA A 124 -33.61 -19.00 -2.41
CA ALA A 124 -32.43 -19.42 -3.16
C ALA A 124 -31.16 -19.41 -2.27
N SER A 125 -30.29 -20.40 -2.47
CA SER A 125 -29.01 -20.73 -1.78
C SER A 125 -28.14 -19.59 -1.19
N ASN A 126 -27.66 -19.79 0.04
CA ASN A 126 -26.79 -18.85 0.80
C ASN A 126 -25.31 -18.80 0.35
N VAL A 127 -24.88 -17.78 -0.41
CA VAL A 127 -23.45 -17.35 -0.49
C VAL A 127 -23.30 -15.81 -0.62
N ALA A 128 -23.95 -15.04 0.26
CA ALA A 128 -23.92 -13.56 0.22
C ALA A 128 -22.84 -12.97 1.17
N PHE A 129 -21.56 -13.00 0.78
CA PHE A 129 -20.47 -12.66 1.69
C PHE A 129 -20.22 -11.15 1.90
N LYS A 130 -20.37 -10.71 3.17
CA LYS A 130 -19.74 -9.57 3.86
C LYS A 130 -19.96 -8.13 3.36
N TYR A 131 -20.24 -7.84 2.09
CA TYR A 131 -20.60 -6.46 1.67
C TYR A 131 -22.08 -6.13 1.95
N HIS A 132 -22.98 -7.10 1.72
CA HIS A 132 -24.43 -6.86 1.63
C HIS A 132 -25.19 -7.07 2.96
N SER A 133 -24.56 -6.84 4.13
CA SER A 133 -25.24 -6.96 5.43
C SER A 133 -25.68 -5.59 5.98
N PRO A 134 -26.98 -5.34 6.23
CA PRO A 134 -27.46 -4.07 6.79
C PRO A 134 -26.86 -3.71 8.17
N MET A 135 -26.26 -4.67 8.90
CA MET A 135 -25.61 -4.41 10.18
C MET A 135 -24.26 -3.67 10.06
N ALA A 136 -23.71 -3.52 8.85
CA ALA A 136 -22.46 -2.80 8.61
C ALA A 136 -22.52 -1.32 9.04
N ALA A 137 -23.69 -0.68 8.90
CA ALA A 137 -23.90 0.74 9.22
C ALA A 137 -23.54 1.11 10.67
N GLY A 138 -23.62 0.17 11.62
CA GLY A 138 -23.20 0.39 13.01
C GLY A 138 -21.67 0.43 13.20
N HIS A 139 -20.92 -0.33 12.39
CA HIS A 139 -19.50 -0.64 12.61
C HIS A 139 -18.55 -0.06 11.55
N LEU A 140 -19.05 0.45 10.42
CA LEU A 140 -18.25 1.08 9.37
C LEU A 140 -17.49 2.33 9.81
N ARG A 141 -17.94 2.96 10.91
CA ARG A 141 -17.39 4.18 11.50
C ARG A 141 -15.83 4.12 11.57
N PRO A 142 -15.13 5.07 10.93
CA PRO A 142 -13.89 5.55 11.50
C PRO A 142 -14.19 5.98 12.94
N ARG A 143 -13.29 5.71 13.91
CA ARG A 143 -13.38 6.46 15.16
C ARG A 143 -13.02 7.90 14.81
N SER A 144 -14.01 8.78 14.78
CA SER A 144 -13.76 10.19 14.98
C SER A 144 -13.08 10.32 16.35
N GLY A 145 -11.77 10.63 16.34
CA GLY A 145 -11.13 11.17 17.52
C GLY A 145 -11.98 12.36 17.98
N SER A 146 -12.39 12.35 19.25
CA SER A 146 -13.36 13.33 19.75
C SER A 146 -12.81 14.73 19.49
N LEU A 147 -13.55 15.56 18.75
CA LEU A 147 -13.11 16.94 18.44
C LEU A 147 -12.77 17.68 19.74
N ASN A 148 -13.54 17.45 20.81
CA ASN A 148 -13.30 18.02 22.14
C ASN A 148 -11.95 17.58 22.75
N SER A 149 -11.39 16.43 22.36
CA SER A 149 -10.05 16.00 22.77
C SER A 149 -8.97 16.78 22.01
N ILE A 150 -9.17 16.98 20.70
CA ILE A 150 -8.24 17.73 19.82
C ILE A 150 -8.26 19.22 20.21
N CYS A 151 -9.43 19.84 20.34
CA CYS A 151 -9.58 21.24 20.76
C CYS A 151 -8.91 21.53 22.10
N ASN A 152 -8.96 20.59 23.06
CA ASN A 152 -8.26 20.72 24.35
C ASN A 152 -6.74 20.46 24.26
N HIS A 153 -6.23 19.90 23.17
CA HIS A 153 -4.78 19.73 22.93
C HIS A 153 -4.13 20.94 22.24
N ASN A 154 -4.90 21.80 21.55
CA ASN A 154 -4.35 22.95 20.82
C ASN A 154 -3.53 23.91 21.69
N GLN A 155 -3.77 23.99 23.01
CA GLN A 155 -2.96 24.79 23.94
C GLN A 155 -1.56 24.21 24.27
N ARG A 156 -1.20 23.03 23.73
CA ARG A 156 0.09 22.37 23.96
C ARG A 156 0.80 21.84 22.70
N MET A 157 0.20 21.91 21.52
CA MET A 157 0.84 21.46 20.29
C MET A 157 1.79 22.52 19.72
N ASP A 158 2.90 22.08 19.11
CA ASP A 158 3.74 22.97 18.30
C ASP A 158 3.00 23.46 17.05
N ILE A 159 3.41 24.62 16.51
CA ILE A 159 2.72 25.31 15.40
C ILE A 159 2.58 24.39 14.18
N LEU A 160 3.66 23.70 13.80
CA LEU A 160 3.66 22.77 12.66
C LEU A 160 2.67 21.61 12.87
N SER A 161 2.56 21.07 14.08
CA SER A 161 1.52 20.08 14.40
C SER A 161 0.11 20.64 14.28
N GLN A 162 -0.13 21.90 14.69
CA GLN A 162 -1.44 22.54 14.55
C GLN A 162 -1.82 22.67 13.07
N GLU A 163 -0.92 23.24 12.25
CA GLU A 163 -1.10 23.36 10.79
C GLU A 163 -1.37 22.02 10.10
N ILE A 164 -0.65 20.97 10.49
CA ILE A 164 -0.85 19.60 9.98
C ILE A 164 -2.22 19.04 10.35
N TRP A 165 -2.68 19.24 11.58
CA TRP A 165 -4.01 18.80 12.03
C TRP A 165 -5.13 19.60 11.34
N GLU A 166 -4.98 20.92 11.18
CA GLU A 166 -5.92 21.77 10.44
C GLU A 166 -6.02 21.37 8.96
N LEU A 167 -4.87 21.16 8.31
CA LEU A 167 -4.80 20.67 6.93
C LEU A 167 -5.54 19.33 6.75
N TYR A 168 -5.38 18.41 7.71
CA TYR A 168 -6.11 17.15 7.73
C TYR A 168 -7.61 17.33 7.97
N LEU A 169 -8.00 18.10 8.98
CA LEU A 169 -9.41 18.34 9.30
C LEU A 169 -10.17 19.04 8.16
N LYS A 170 -9.50 19.93 7.41
CA LYS A 170 -10.02 20.62 6.23
C LYS A 170 -10.12 19.71 4.99
N LYS A 171 -9.18 18.77 4.80
CA LYS A 171 -9.12 17.94 3.58
C LYS A 171 -9.75 16.56 3.68
N LYS A 172 -9.84 15.94 4.86
CA LYS A 172 -10.33 14.56 5.06
C LYS A 172 -11.70 14.31 4.40
N GLN A 173 -11.89 13.12 3.84
CA GLN A 173 -13.17 12.66 3.30
C GLN A 173 -14.28 12.75 4.36
N THR A 174 -15.41 13.40 4.05
CA THR A 174 -16.60 13.44 4.90
C THR A 174 -17.39 12.12 4.86
N ASP A 175 -18.19 11.88 5.89
CA ASP A 175 -19.09 10.72 5.95
C ASP A 175 -20.17 10.78 4.84
N ASP A 176 -20.62 12.00 4.46
CA ASP A 176 -21.53 12.24 3.33
C ASP A 176 -20.89 11.88 1.97
N LEU A 177 -19.63 12.24 1.73
CA LEU A 177 -18.94 11.83 0.50
C LEU A 177 -18.69 10.32 0.48
N TRP A 178 -18.38 9.70 1.63
CA TRP A 178 -18.28 8.25 1.75
C TRP A 178 -19.62 7.54 1.43
N GLU A 179 -20.74 8.07 1.93
CA GLU A 179 -22.06 7.54 1.66
C GLU A 179 -22.40 7.62 0.16
N ARG A 180 -22.16 8.77 -0.49
CA ARG A 180 -22.33 8.92 -1.96
C ARG A 180 -21.48 7.93 -2.76
N LYS A 181 -20.19 7.75 -2.39
CA LYS A 181 -19.30 6.74 -3.00
C LYS A 181 -19.82 5.32 -2.82
N THR A 182 -20.43 5.02 -1.68
CA THR A 182 -21.03 3.71 -1.38
C THR A 182 -22.29 3.49 -2.22
N GLN A 183 -23.18 4.48 -2.32
CA GLN A 183 -24.38 4.41 -3.17
C GLN A 183 -24.02 4.26 -4.66
N LEU A 184 -23.01 4.99 -5.14
CA LEU A 184 -22.47 4.83 -6.50
C LEU A 184 -21.91 3.41 -6.74
N ARG A 185 -21.26 2.79 -5.75
CA ARG A 185 -20.86 1.37 -5.82
C ARG A 185 -22.08 0.44 -5.93
N GLU A 186 -23.16 0.66 -5.18
CA GLU A 186 -24.35 -0.19 -5.26
C GLU A 186 -25.09 -0.08 -6.61
N ILE A 187 -25.13 1.13 -7.18
CA ILE A 187 -25.63 1.38 -8.55
C ILE A 187 -24.75 0.64 -9.58
N MET A 188 -23.43 0.84 -9.52
CA MET A 188 -22.47 0.19 -10.41
C MET A 188 -22.52 -1.34 -10.32
N TYR A 189 -22.52 -1.90 -9.11
CA TYR A 189 -22.67 -3.34 -8.88
C TYR A 189 -24.00 -3.86 -9.44
N SER A 190 -25.09 -3.10 -9.30
CA SER A 190 -26.41 -3.46 -9.82
C SER A 190 -26.53 -3.37 -11.34
N VAL A 191 -25.71 -2.56 -12.01
CA VAL A 191 -25.58 -2.58 -13.48
C VAL A 191 -24.73 -3.78 -13.93
N LEU A 192 -23.60 -4.03 -13.25
CA LEU A 192 -22.63 -5.06 -13.65
C LEU A 192 -23.15 -6.49 -13.43
N LYS A 193 -23.86 -6.77 -12.33
CA LYS A 193 -24.37 -8.12 -11.99
C LYS A 193 -25.42 -8.65 -12.97
N ASN A 194 -26.01 -7.78 -13.78
CA ASN A 194 -26.97 -8.13 -14.82
C ASN A 194 -26.29 -8.55 -16.14
N HIS A 195 -24.96 -8.41 -16.23
CA HIS A 195 -24.15 -8.72 -17.42
C HIS A 195 -23.05 -9.76 -17.13
N PHE A 196 -22.52 -9.78 -15.92
CA PHE A 196 -21.45 -10.70 -15.51
C PHE A 196 -21.93 -11.62 -14.37
N LEU A 197 -21.72 -12.93 -14.55
CA LEU A 197 -21.98 -13.94 -13.52
C LEU A 197 -20.89 -13.90 -12.43
N ALA A 198 -21.27 -14.26 -11.19
CA ALA A 198 -20.37 -14.46 -10.06
C ALA A 198 -19.34 -13.33 -9.85
N ILE A 199 -19.82 -12.09 -9.69
CA ILE A 199 -18.96 -10.91 -9.47
C ILE A 199 -19.03 -10.36 -8.03
N ASP A 200 -17.96 -9.66 -7.64
CA ASP A 200 -17.97 -8.66 -6.58
C ASP A 200 -17.48 -7.32 -7.12
N LEU A 201 -17.92 -6.23 -6.50
CA LEU A 201 -17.37 -4.89 -6.72
C LEU A 201 -16.87 -4.30 -5.40
N TYR A 202 -15.58 -4.01 -5.31
CA TYR A 202 -14.94 -3.49 -4.11
C TYR A 202 -14.60 -2.00 -4.27
N ILE A 203 -14.91 -1.18 -3.27
CA ILE A 203 -14.25 0.14 -3.14
C ILE A 203 -12.85 -0.13 -2.58
N VAL A 204 -11.82 0.38 -3.25
CA VAL A 204 -10.42 0.20 -2.87
C VAL A 204 -9.74 1.55 -2.65
N GLY A 205 -8.42 1.55 -2.52
CA GLY A 205 -7.59 2.75 -2.55
C GLY A 205 -7.92 3.77 -1.47
N SER A 206 -7.87 5.05 -1.84
CA SER A 206 -7.93 6.17 -0.89
C SER A 206 -9.27 6.26 -0.14
N SER A 207 -10.35 5.89 -0.82
CA SER A 207 -11.72 6.01 -0.33
C SER A 207 -12.01 5.12 0.88
N LEU A 208 -11.40 3.92 0.95
CA LEU A 208 -11.60 2.96 2.03
C LEU A 208 -10.39 2.84 2.99
N ASN A 209 -9.17 3.13 2.54
CA ASN A 209 -7.96 2.94 3.37
C ASN A 209 -7.74 3.98 4.48
N GLY A 210 -8.58 5.02 4.56
CA GLY A 210 -8.51 6.07 5.57
C GLY A 210 -7.65 7.28 5.19
N LEU A 211 -7.07 7.30 3.98
CA LEU A 211 -6.22 8.40 3.48
C LEU A 211 -6.90 9.26 2.40
N GLY A 212 -8.22 9.14 2.25
CA GLY A 212 -9.03 9.86 1.28
C GLY A 212 -9.31 11.32 1.69
N SER A 213 -9.38 12.20 0.68
CA SER A 213 -9.80 13.59 0.81
C SER A 213 -11.19 13.82 0.19
N ASN A 214 -11.78 14.99 0.46
CA ASN A 214 -12.98 15.49 -0.24
C ASN A 214 -12.77 15.71 -1.76
N SER A 215 -11.53 15.62 -2.22
CA SER A 215 -11.11 15.77 -3.61
C SER A 215 -10.48 14.48 -4.18
N SER A 216 -10.80 13.31 -3.59
CA SER A 216 -10.25 12.02 -4.02
C SER A 216 -11.28 11.24 -4.83
N ASP A 217 -10.83 10.67 -5.94
CA ASP A 217 -11.49 9.66 -6.78
C ASP A 217 -12.06 8.50 -5.93
N VAL A 218 -12.96 7.71 -6.52
CA VAL A 218 -13.33 6.39 -5.98
C VAL A 218 -12.71 5.28 -6.81
N ASP A 219 -11.61 4.73 -6.29
CA ASP A 219 -11.00 3.52 -6.82
C ASP A 219 -11.99 2.33 -6.67
N MET A 220 -12.29 1.61 -7.75
CA MET A 220 -13.13 0.41 -7.72
C MET A 220 -12.44 -0.80 -8.36
N CYS A 221 -12.54 -1.97 -7.73
CA CYS A 221 -12.05 -3.25 -8.27
C CYS A 221 -13.23 -4.18 -8.52
N LEU A 222 -13.51 -4.47 -9.78
CA LEU A 222 -14.43 -5.54 -10.20
C LEU A 222 -13.69 -6.87 -10.15
N VAL A 223 -14.18 -7.80 -9.35
CA VAL A 223 -13.66 -9.17 -9.26
C VAL A 223 -14.64 -10.11 -9.94
N LEU A 224 -14.17 -10.85 -10.95
CA LEU A 224 -14.94 -11.91 -11.60
C LEU A 224 -14.44 -13.26 -11.10
N ARG A 225 -15.36 -14.10 -10.61
CA ARG A 225 -15.07 -15.41 -10.01
C ARG A 225 -15.35 -16.56 -10.97
N ASP A 226 -15.03 -16.38 -12.25
CA ASP A 226 -15.16 -17.46 -13.23
C ASP A 226 -14.12 -18.56 -12.95
N ASN A 227 -14.48 -19.82 -13.19
CA ASN A 227 -13.64 -20.99 -12.89
C ASN A 227 -12.58 -21.25 -13.97
N SER A 228 -12.35 -20.31 -14.88
CA SER A 228 -11.28 -20.37 -15.87
C SER A 228 -9.96 -19.88 -15.26
N GLU A 229 -8.98 -20.78 -15.10
CA GLU A 229 -7.65 -20.45 -14.56
C GLU A 229 -6.90 -19.39 -15.40
N ASP A 230 -7.35 -19.16 -16.64
CA ASP A 230 -6.84 -18.19 -17.60
C ASP A 230 -7.32 -16.73 -17.41
N MET A 231 -7.97 -16.37 -16.30
CA MET A 231 -8.34 -14.97 -15.94
C MET A 231 -7.15 -14.07 -15.57
N ASN A 232 -6.05 -14.24 -16.30
CA ASN A 232 -4.86 -13.41 -16.38
C ASN A 232 -5.18 -11.94 -16.70
N GLN A 233 -4.20 -11.09 -16.39
CA GLN A 233 -4.22 -9.64 -16.60
C GLN A 233 -4.52 -9.23 -18.07
N SER A 234 -4.28 -10.14 -19.02
CA SER A 234 -4.66 -10.07 -20.44
C SER A 234 -6.16 -9.82 -20.67
N HIS A 235 -7.05 -10.44 -19.88
CA HIS A 235 -8.49 -10.35 -20.05
C HIS A 235 -9.12 -9.07 -19.46
N ALA A 236 -8.37 -8.31 -18.66
CA ALA A 236 -8.86 -7.05 -18.08
C ALA A 236 -9.26 -6.00 -19.13
N ILE A 237 -8.56 -5.93 -20.27
CA ILE A 237 -8.86 -4.96 -21.33
C ILE A 237 -10.20 -5.28 -22.03
N PRO A 238 -10.45 -6.51 -22.55
CA PRO A 238 -11.76 -6.90 -23.06
C PRO A 238 -12.91 -6.69 -22.07
N ILE A 239 -12.71 -7.04 -20.79
CA ILE A 239 -13.75 -6.88 -19.76
C ILE A 239 -14.06 -5.38 -19.55
N LEU A 240 -13.05 -4.52 -19.42
CA LEU A 240 -13.26 -3.06 -19.30
C LEU A 240 -13.85 -2.44 -20.58
N GLN A 241 -13.61 -2.99 -21.77
CA GLN A 241 -14.27 -2.57 -23.01
C GLN A 241 -15.76 -2.97 -23.04
N SER A 242 -16.10 -4.15 -22.54
CA SER A 242 -17.48 -4.59 -22.33
C SER A 242 -18.20 -3.69 -21.33
N VAL A 243 -17.60 -3.44 -20.15
CA VAL A 243 -18.13 -2.49 -19.16
C VAL A 243 -18.30 -1.09 -19.75
N ARG A 244 -17.30 -0.57 -20.47
CA ARG A 244 -17.40 0.73 -21.16
C ARG A 244 -18.58 0.80 -22.11
N THR A 245 -18.94 -0.31 -22.76
CA THR A 245 -20.08 -0.39 -23.67
C THR A 245 -21.41 -0.44 -22.92
N LEU A 246 -21.48 -1.19 -21.82
CA LEU A 246 -22.63 -1.25 -20.92
C LEU A 246 -22.95 0.09 -20.24
N LEU A 247 -21.92 0.90 -19.92
CA LEU A 247 -22.07 2.22 -19.30
C LEU A 247 -22.45 3.34 -20.27
N LYS A 248 -22.25 3.18 -21.60
CA LYS A 248 -22.63 4.21 -22.60
C LYS A 248 -24.13 4.57 -22.58
N SER A 249 -25.00 3.67 -22.13
CA SER A 249 -26.45 3.86 -22.07
C SER A 249 -26.95 4.17 -20.66
N LYS A 250 -26.14 4.87 -19.85
CA LYS A 250 -26.43 5.21 -18.45
C LYS A 250 -26.23 6.70 -18.22
N ASP A 251 -27.32 7.41 -17.94
CA ASP A 251 -27.32 8.88 -17.79
C ASP A 251 -26.46 9.37 -16.60
N PHE A 252 -26.19 8.49 -15.63
CA PHE A 252 -25.28 8.75 -14.51
C PHE A 252 -23.79 8.72 -14.90
N VAL A 253 -23.42 8.39 -16.14
CA VAL A 253 -22.02 8.24 -16.56
C VAL A 253 -21.61 9.30 -17.58
N LYS A 254 -20.53 10.05 -17.27
CA LYS A 254 -19.87 11.01 -18.17
C LYS A 254 -18.38 10.66 -18.38
N ASN A 255 -17.75 11.29 -19.37
CA ASN A 255 -16.28 11.31 -19.57
C ASN A 255 -15.56 9.93 -19.71
N THR A 256 -16.25 8.89 -20.17
CA THR A 256 -15.77 7.50 -20.09
C THR A 256 -14.54 7.19 -20.98
N ARG A 257 -13.36 7.03 -20.38
CA ARG A 257 -12.07 6.75 -21.03
C ARG A 257 -11.42 5.48 -20.50
N LEU A 258 -11.03 4.58 -21.39
CA LEU A 258 -10.16 3.45 -21.06
C LEU A 258 -8.69 3.90 -21.12
N ILE A 259 -7.93 3.61 -20.07
CA ILE A 259 -6.49 3.82 -19.98
C ILE A 259 -5.81 2.45 -19.99
N VAL A 260 -4.96 2.22 -20.98
CA VAL A 260 -4.17 0.99 -21.13
C VAL A 260 -2.80 1.22 -20.49
N ALA A 261 -2.57 0.57 -19.36
CA ALA A 261 -1.33 0.62 -18.57
C ALA A 261 -1.06 -0.75 -17.94
N LYS A 262 0.00 -0.90 -17.13
CA LYS A 262 0.32 -2.18 -16.43
C LYS A 262 -0.88 -2.69 -15.63
N VAL A 263 -1.67 -1.81 -15.01
CA VAL A 263 -3.03 -2.10 -14.57
C VAL A 263 -3.97 -1.26 -15.44
N PRO A 264 -4.78 -1.87 -16.32
CA PRO A 264 -5.79 -1.14 -17.10
C PRO A 264 -6.87 -0.55 -16.19
N ILE A 265 -7.31 0.68 -16.50
CA ILE A 265 -8.33 1.40 -15.73
C ILE A 265 -9.35 2.02 -16.69
N LEU A 266 -10.64 1.82 -16.42
CA LEU A 266 -11.73 2.57 -17.04
C LEU A 266 -12.07 3.75 -16.13
N LYS A 267 -11.63 4.95 -16.52
CA LYS A 267 -12.01 6.21 -15.87
C LYS A 267 -13.37 6.69 -16.39
N PHE A 268 -14.20 7.21 -15.50
CA PHE A 268 -15.41 7.97 -15.83
C PHE A 268 -15.80 8.90 -14.68
N THR A 269 -16.72 9.84 -14.92
CA THR A 269 -17.26 10.74 -13.90
C THR A 269 -18.73 10.38 -13.65
N ASP A 270 -19.14 10.29 -12.39
CA ASP A 270 -20.54 10.22 -12.01
C ASP A 270 -21.24 11.56 -12.28
N SER A 271 -22.42 11.50 -12.88
CA SER A 271 -23.06 12.67 -13.48
C SER A 271 -23.88 13.53 -12.51
N GLU A 272 -24.23 12.96 -11.35
CA GLU A 272 -25.04 13.57 -10.28
C GLU A 272 -24.15 14.13 -9.15
N SER A 273 -23.15 13.37 -8.71
CA SER A 273 -22.24 13.74 -7.62
C SER A 273 -20.92 14.39 -8.08
N GLY A 274 -20.58 14.29 -9.37
CA GLY A 274 -19.31 14.79 -9.91
C GLY A 274 -18.07 13.96 -9.56
N ILE A 275 -18.25 12.79 -8.92
CA ILE A 275 -17.15 11.94 -8.43
C ILE A 275 -16.46 11.23 -9.61
N GLU A 276 -15.14 11.34 -9.72
CA GLU A 276 -14.35 10.51 -10.65
C GLU A 276 -14.19 9.07 -10.12
N VAL A 277 -14.30 8.09 -11.02
CA VAL A 277 -14.30 6.65 -10.73
C VAL A 277 -13.20 5.94 -11.51
N ASP A 278 -12.35 5.21 -10.80
CA ASP A 278 -11.25 4.42 -11.38
C ASP A 278 -11.55 2.92 -11.29
N LEU A 279 -12.26 2.40 -12.29
CA LEU A 279 -12.62 0.99 -12.33
C LEU A 279 -11.52 0.13 -12.96
N ASN A 280 -11.00 -0.83 -12.21
CA ASN A 280 -10.09 -1.88 -12.66
C ASN A 280 -10.69 -3.27 -12.46
N VAL A 281 -10.06 -4.30 -13.04
CA VAL A 281 -10.52 -5.70 -13.00
C VAL A 281 -9.47 -6.60 -12.35
N ASN A 282 -9.91 -7.49 -11.45
CA ASN A 282 -9.11 -8.53 -10.79
C ASN A 282 -7.79 -8.05 -10.12
N ASN A 283 -7.71 -6.77 -9.72
CA ASN A 283 -6.55 -6.24 -8.99
C ASN A 283 -6.63 -6.59 -7.49
N ILE A 284 -6.50 -7.88 -7.18
CA ILE A 284 -6.65 -8.40 -5.81
C ILE A 284 -5.62 -7.78 -4.84
N VAL A 285 -4.40 -7.51 -5.32
CA VAL A 285 -3.34 -6.82 -4.57
C VAL A 285 -3.79 -5.40 -4.15
N GLY A 286 -4.58 -4.70 -4.97
CA GLY A 286 -5.18 -3.41 -4.60
C GLY A 286 -6.16 -3.53 -3.42
N ILE A 287 -6.96 -4.59 -3.37
CA ILE A 287 -7.90 -4.84 -2.26
C ILE A 287 -7.11 -5.14 -0.96
N ARG A 288 -6.09 -5.99 -1.05
CA ARG A 288 -5.20 -6.35 0.08
C ARG A 288 -4.47 -5.15 0.66
N ASN A 289 -3.95 -4.26 -0.19
CA ASN A 289 -3.33 -3.02 0.27
C ASN A 289 -4.31 -2.05 0.91
N THR A 290 -5.55 -2.00 0.41
CA THR A 290 -6.60 -1.20 1.03
C THR A 290 -6.88 -1.68 2.45
N GLN A 291 -6.99 -3.00 2.66
CA GLN A 291 -7.12 -3.61 3.99
C GLN A 291 -5.91 -3.28 4.89
N LEU A 292 -4.69 -3.51 4.40
CA LEU A 292 -3.44 -3.31 5.16
C LEU A 292 -3.27 -1.85 5.61
N ILE A 293 -3.45 -0.89 4.70
CA ILE A 293 -3.37 0.54 5.03
C ILE A 293 -4.53 0.96 5.95
N ARG A 294 -5.75 0.45 5.74
CA ARG A 294 -6.89 0.66 6.66
C ARG A 294 -6.62 0.16 8.07
N CYS A 295 -5.80 -0.89 8.21
CA CYS A 295 -5.35 -1.35 9.51
C CYS A 295 -4.37 -0.35 10.14
N TYR A 296 -3.31 0.04 9.43
CA TYR A 296 -2.33 1.01 9.94
C TYR A 296 -2.93 2.38 10.31
N THR A 297 -3.83 2.94 9.48
CA THR A 297 -4.53 4.22 9.77
C THR A 297 -5.51 4.15 10.95
N ARG A 298 -5.68 2.96 11.56
CA ARG A 298 -6.49 2.73 12.76
C ARG A 298 -5.66 2.27 13.98
N MET A 299 -4.33 2.16 13.86
CA MET A 299 -3.44 1.80 14.97
C MET A 299 -3.00 3.02 15.81
N ASP A 300 -2.70 4.15 15.15
CA ASP A 300 -2.31 5.42 15.78
C ASP A 300 -2.90 6.59 14.98
N GLU A 301 -3.38 7.64 15.66
CA GLU A 301 -4.07 8.75 15.01
C GLU A 301 -3.16 9.69 14.20
N ARG A 302 -1.84 9.67 14.47
CA ARG A 302 -0.83 10.50 13.78
C ARG A 302 -0.55 10.03 12.35
N VAL A 303 -0.86 8.77 12.02
CA VAL A 303 -0.56 8.13 10.73
C VAL A 303 -1.20 8.89 9.55
N THR A 304 -2.50 9.16 9.64
CA THR A 304 -3.27 9.79 8.56
C THR A 304 -2.87 11.24 8.29
N PRO A 305 -2.79 12.16 9.27
CA PRO A 305 -2.33 13.53 9.03
C PRO A 305 -0.87 13.57 8.55
N LEU A 306 0.04 12.78 9.12
CA LEU A 306 1.43 12.69 8.62
C LEU A 306 1.48 12.24 7.16
N THR A 307 0.75 11.20 6.80
CA THR A 307 0.70 10.69 5.42
C THR A 307 0.10 11.73 4.45
N LEU A 308 -0.90 12.50 4.88
CA LEU A 308 -1.45 13.59 4.08
C LEU A 308 -0.44 14.72 3.88
N THR A 309 0.28 15.12 4.94
CA THR A 309 1.31 16.17 4.88
C THR A 309 2.46 15.76 3.98
N VAL A 310 3.03 14.55 4.15
CA VAL A 310 4.07 14.02 3.25
C VAL A 310 3.58 13.97 1.80
N LYS A 311 2.37 13.48 1.52
CA LYS A 311 1.79 13.49 0.17
C LYS A 311 1.54 14.91 -0.39
N THR A 312 1.33 15.91 0.46
CA THR A 312 1.12 17.31 0.06
C THR A 312 2.45 18.00 -0.24
N TRP A 313 3.42 17.89 0.67
CA TRP A 313 4.82 18.31 0.48
C TRP A 313 5.42 17.70 -0.80
N ALA A 314 5.25 16.40 -1.01
CA ALA A 314 5.78 15.72 -2.19
C ALA A 314 5.13 16.16 -3.52
N ARG A 315 3.86 16.60 -3.50
CA ARG A 315 3.21 17.20 -4.69
C ARG A 315 3.68 18.63 -4.95
N PHE A 316 3.84 19.43 -3.90
CA PHE A 316 4.39 20.79 -4.01
C PHE A 316 5.79 20.77 -4.64
N ASN A 317 6.63 19.82 -4.23
CA ASN A 317 7.95 19.56 -4.78
C ASN A 317 7.95 18.68 -6.05
N ARG A 318 6.79 18.47 -6.71
CA ARG A 318 6.63 17.75 -8.00
C ARG A 318 7.14 16.29 -8.05
N ILE A 319 7.40 15.65 -6.91
CA ILE A 319 7.94 14.27 -6.80
C ILE A 319 6.89 13.19 -6.49
N ASN A 320 5.60 13.50 -6.59
CA ASN A 320 4.46 12.59 -6.30
C ASN A 320 3.58 12.35 -7.54
N ASP A 321 4.23 11.98 -8.65
CA ASP A 321 3.61 11.62 -9.92
C ASP A 321 4.40 10.48 -10.61
N ALA A 322 3.85 9.26 -10.56
CA ALA A 322 4.46 8.08 -11.15
C ALA A 322 4.26 7.95 -12.68
N HIS A 323 3.38 8.75 -13.30
CA HIS A 323 3.35 8.88 -14.76
C HIS A 323 4.58 9.66 -15.22
N ASN A 324 4.86 10.78 -14.55
CA ASN A 324 6.01 11.63 -14.80
C ASN A 324 7.29 11.14 -14.09
N LYS A 325 7.51 9.81 -14.06
CA LYS A 325 8.72 9.11 -13.59
C LYS A 325 9.11 9.29 -12.11
N THR A 326 8.32 9.98 -11.28
CA THR A 326 8.61 10.16 -9.84
C THR A 326 7.88 9.11 -8.98
N LEU A 327 7.71 9.34 -7.68
CA LEU A 327 7.13 8.36 -6.75
C LEU A 327 5.60 8.37 -6.77
N SER A 328 4.97 7.22 -6.46
CA SER A 328 3.52 7.15 -6.33
C SER A 328 3.05 7.55 -4.91
N SER A 329 1.82 8.05 -4.80
CA SER A 329 1.19 8.30 -3.49
C SER A 329 1.03 7.05 -2.61
N TYR A 330 0.99 5.85 -3.21
CA TYR A 330 1.04 4.58 -2.49
C TYR A 330 2.45 4.28 -1.96
N THR A 331 3.48 4.55 -2.76
CA THR A 331 4.89 4.42 -2.35
C THR A 331 5.23 5.35 -1.18
N PHE A 332 4.81 6.62 -1.23
CA PHE A 332 4.93 7.53 -0.07
C PHE A 332 4.17 7.01 1.16
N THR A 333 3.01 6.39 0.98
CA THR A 333 2.25 5.79 2.10
C THR A 333 3.04 4.65 2.75
N LEU A 334 3.66 3.77 1.97
CA LEU A 334 4.54 2.71 2.50
C LEU A 334 5.79 3.29 3.18
N MET A 335 6.40 4.34 2.63
CA MET A 335 7.55 5.02 3.24
C MET A 335 7.20 5.65 4.60
N VAL A 336 6.01 6.26 4.74
CA VAL A 336 5.53 6.80 6.02
C VAL A 336 5.26 5.67 7.02
N ILE A 337 4.59 4.59 6.61
CA ILE A 337 4.34 3.43 7.49
C ILE A 337 5.68 2.82 7.95
N HIS A 338 6.66 2.65 7.06
CA HIS A 338 8.01 2.17 7.40
C HIS A 338 8.72 3.10 8.38
N TYR A 339 8.70 4.41 8.15
CA TYR A 339 9.29 5.37 9.08
C TYR A 339 8.67 5.24 10.48
N LEU A 340 7.33 5.13 10.56
CA LEU A 340 6.62 4.93 11.82
C LEU A 340 6.85 3.53 12.46
N GLN A 341 7.35 2.55 11.71
CA GLN A 341 7.68 1.20 12.21
C GLN A 341 9.14 1.02 12.65
N TYR A 342 10.05 1.79 12.07
CA TYR A 342 11.50 1.50 12.10
C TYR A 342 12.41 2.74 11.98
N GLY A 343 11.88 3.88 11.52
CA GLY A 343 12.64 5.12 11.33
C GLY A 343 12.57 6.11 12.49
N CYS A 344 11.53 6.03 13.33
CA CYS A 344 11.45 6.65 14.65
C CYS A 344 11.64 5.62 15.77
N GLU A 345 12.13 6.10 16.92
CA GLU A 345 12.36 5.31 18.13
C GLU A 345 11.86 6.14 19.34
N PRO A 346 10.89 5.66 20.14
CA PRO A 346 10.17 4.40 19.97
C PRO A 346 9.36 4.30 18.67
N PRO A 347 9.00 3.11 18.19
CA PRO A 347 8.14 2.96 17.02
C PRO A 347 6.69 3.41 17.31
N VAL A 348 6.10 4.10 16.33
CA VAL A 348 4.68 4.52 16.35
C VAL A 348 3.74 3.41 15.86
N LEU A 349 4.24 2.48 15.03
CA LEU A 349 3.47 1.38 14.46
C LEU A 349 4.16 0.02 14.66
N PRO A 350 3.42 -1.07 14.93
CA PRO A 350 3.97 -2.42 14.94
C PRO A 350 4.07 -2.98 13.52
N CYS A 351 4.78 -4.09 13.35
CA CYS A 351 4.71 -4.87 12.11
C CYS A 351 3.44 -5.74 12.09
N LEU A 352 2.41 -5.32 11.35
CA LEU A 352 1.12 -6.04 11.31
C LEU A 352 1.25 -7.48 10.76
N HIS A 353 2.16 -7.72 9.82
CA HIS A 353 2.46 -9.06 9.29
C HIS A 353 3.08 -10.01 10.33
N LYS A 354 3.69 -9.49 11.40
CA LYS A 354 4.15 -10.29 12.56
C LYS A 354 3.07 -10.41 13.64
N LEU A 355 2.25 -9.36 13.80
CA LEU A 355 1.28 -9.25 14.89
C LEU A 355 -0.03 -10.02 14.64
N ILE A 356 -0.49 -10.07 13.39
CA ILE A 356 -1.71 -10.77 12.95
C ILE A 356 -1.50 -11.39 11.55
N PRO A 357 -0.56 -12.36 11.40
CA PRO A 357 -0.14 -12.89 10.09
C PRO A 357 -1.30 -13.44 9.24
N ASP A 358 -2.26 -14.12 9.87
CA ASP A 358 -3.40 -14.78 9.21
C ASP A 358 -4.28 -13.80 8.41
N GLN A 359 -4.25 -12.50 8.75
CA GLN A 359 -5.01 -11.46 8.04
C GLN A 359 -4.32 -10.97 6.77
N PHE A 360 -3.03 -11.29 6.57
CA PHE A 360 -2.17 -10.72 5.52
C PHE A 360 -1.41 -11.79 4.71
N VAL A 361 -1.90 -13.03 4.67
CA VAL A 361 -1.41 -14.07 3.75
C VAL A 361 -1.59 -13.59 2.29
N PRO A 362 -0.53 -13.47 1.46
CA PRO A 362 -0.63 -12.87 0.12
C PRO A 362 -1.58 -13.61 -0.83
N ASP A 363 -1.47 -14.94 -0.85
CA ASP A 363 -2.15 -15.81 -1.81
C ASP A 363 -3.39 -16.50 -1.21
N SER A 364 -3.96 -15.96 -0.13
CA SER A 364 -5.23 -16.46 0.40
C SER A 364 -6.40 -16.18 -0.55
N ASP A 365 -7.52 -16.87 -0.34
CA ASP A 365 -8.74 -16.58 -1.09
C ASP A 365 -9.30 -15.19 -0.72
N ILE A 366 -9.63 -14.40 -1.74
CA ILE A 366 -10.26 -13.08 -1.61
C ILE A 366 -11.65 -13.17 -0.94
N THR A 367 -12.35 -14.31 -1.01
CA THR A 367 -13.63 -14.47 -0.29
C THR A 367 -13.46 -14.51 1.24
N SER A 368 -12.33 -15.04 1.73
CA SER A 368 -12.03 -15.08 3.16
C SER A 368 -11.67 -13.70 3.73
N LEU A 369 -11.13 -12.82 2.89
CA LEU A 369 -10.53 -11.55 3.27
C LEU A 369 -11.50 -10.66 4.07
N ASN A 370 -11.02 -10.12 5.18
CA ASN A 370 -11.80 -9.23 6.04
C ASN A 370 -11.30 -7.80 5.94
N LEU A 371 -11.98 -6.97 5.14
CA LEU A 371 -11.71 -5.52 5.02
C LEU A 371 -11.86 -4.76 6.35
N PHE A 372 -12.56 -5.33 7.32
CA PHE A 372 -12.85 -4.74 8.62
C PHE A 372 -12.24 -5.62 9.73
N VAL A 373 -10.91 -5.80 9.65
CA VAL A 373 -10.12 -6.52 10.67
C VAL A 373 -10.38 -5.91 12.05
N LYS A 374 -10.72 -6.77 13.03
CA LYS A 374 -10.70 -6.40 14.44
C LYS A 374 -9.25 -6.38 14.90
N LEU A 375 -8.67 -5.18 14.96
CA LEU A 375 -7.28 -4.99 15.37
C LEU A 375 -7.08 -5.38 16.85
N PRO A 376 -5.91 -5.96 17.21
CA PRO A 376 -5.51 -6.11 18.59
C PRO A 376 -5.30 -4.74 19.24
N TYR A 377 -5.35 -4.68 20.58
CA TYR A 377 -4.92 -3.46 21.27
C TYR A 377 -3.42 -3.26 21.09
N TYR A 378 -3.04 -2.08 20.63
CA TYR A 378 -1.67 -1.59 20.58
C TYR A 378 -1.66 -0.17 21.11
N LYS A 379 -0.60 0.18 21.84
CA LYS A 379 -0.28 1.53 22.29
C LYS A 379 1.16 1.78 21.91
N SER A 380 1.43 2.91 21.26
CA SER A 380 2.81 3.35 21.07
C SER A 380 3.30 4.03 22.36
N GLU A 381 4.57 3.79 22.69
CA GLU A 381 5.29 4.55 23.71
C GLU A 381 6.04 5.77 23.12
N ASN A 382 5.93 5.99 21.80
CA ASN A 382 6.44 7.20 21.14
C ASN A 382 5.51 8.38 21.42
N THR A 383 6.06 9.43 22.04
CA THR A 383 5.35 10.66 22.41
C THR A 383 5.57 11.84 21.45
N GLU A 384 6.20 11.63 20.29
CA GLU A 384 6.46 12.70 19.32
C GLU A 384 5.17 13.26 18.72
N SER A 385 5.13 14.59 18.55
CA SER A 385 4.06 15.28 17.85
C SER A 385 4.06 14.96 16.34
N VAL A 386 2.95 15.24 15.66
CA VAL A 386 2.87 14.97 14.20
C VAL A 386 3.84 15.86 13.39
N GLY A 387 4.14 17.08 13.89
CA GLY A 387 5.18 17.95 13.35
C GLY A 387 6.58 17.39 13.58
N GLN A 388 6.89 16.88 14.78
CA GLN A 388 8.15 16.20 15.07
C GLN A 388 8.35 14.98 14.16
N LEU A 389 7.34 14.12 14.02
CA LEU A 389 7.38 12.96 13.12
C LEU A 389 7.50 13.34 11.64
N PHE A 390 6.98 14.51 11.21
CA PHE A 390 7.20 15.00 9.85
C PHE A 390 8.65 15.44 9.60
N VAL A 391 9.23 16.21 10.53
CA VAL A 391 10.65 16.59 10.47
C VAL A 391 11.55 15.34 10.56
N GLY A 392 11.20 14.38 11.43
CA GLY A 392 11.89 13.11 11.59
C GLY A 392 11.82 12.21 10.36
N PHE A 393 10.67 12.15 9.66
CA PHE A 393 10.51 11.46 8.38
C PHE A 393 11.47 12.02 7.32
N LEU A 394 11.53 13.35 7.19
CA LEU A 394 12.45 14.02 6.26
C LEU A 394 13.91 13.76 6.64
N ASN A 395 14.26 13.88 7.92
CA ASN A 395 15.61 13.60 8.42
C ASN A 395 16.04 12.14 8.14
N TYR A 396 15.16 11.17 8.39
CA TYR A 396 15.40 9.76 8.15
C TYR A 396 15.68 9.47 6.68
N PHE A 397 14.81 9.92 5.78
CA PHE A 397 14.95 9.70 4.35
C PHE A 397 15.96 10.62 3.64
N SER A 398 16.50 11.65 4.29
CA SER A 398 17.62 12.45 3.77
C SER A 398 18.99 11.98 4.25
N PHE A 399 19.10 11.48 5.49
CA PHE A 399 20.41 11.28 6.15
C PHE A 399 20.65 9.91 6.79
N LYS A 400 19.61 9.09 7.03
CA LYS A 400 19.74 7.82 7.77
C LYS A 400 19.48 6.57 6.91
N PHE A 401 18.57 6.63 5.94
CA PHE A 401 18.21 5.48 5.12
C PHE A 401 19.26 5.18 4.04
N SER A 402 19.76 3.94 3.99
CA SER A 402 20.77 3.51 3.01
C SER A 402 20.15 3.18 1.66
N TYR A 403 19.90 4.18 0.82
CA TYR A 403 19.48 3.97 -0.58
C TYR A 403 20.46 3.14 -1.43
N LYS A 404 21.68 2.86 -0.94
CA LYS A 404 22.63 1.98 -1.65
C LYS A 404 22.35 0.50 -1.36
N GLU A 405 22.17 0.13 -0.10
CA GLU A 405 22.11 -1.28 0.34
C GLU A 405 20.69 -1.78 0.64
N ASP A 406 19.79 -0.89 1.09
CA ASP A 406 18.48 -1.25 1.64
C ASP A 406 17.31 -1.00 0.67
N ALA A 407 16.25 -1.77 0.90
CA ALA A 407 14.89 -1.49 0.47
C ALA A 407 13.96 -1.37 1.69
N VAL A 408 13.00 -0.44 1.63
CA VAL A 408 11.91 -0.31 2.61
C VAL A 408 11.01 -1.55 2.54
N SER A 409 10.64 -2.14 3.68
CA SER A 409 9.67 -3.25 3.74
C SER A 409 8.75 -3.16 4.96
N VAL A 410 7.53 -2.66 4.72
CA VAL A 410 6.40 -2.69 5.67
C VAL A 410 5.98 -4.13 6.02
N ARG A 411 6.36 -5.10 5.19
CA ARG A 411 6.14 -6.55 5.41
C ARG A 411 7.03 -7.12 6.50
N VAL A 412 8.30 -6.69 6.59
CA VAL A 412 9.18 -7.09 7.72
C VAL A 412 9.15 -6.08 8.87
N GLY A 413 8.58 -4.88 8.67
CA GLY A 413 8.61 -3.79 9.64
C GLY A 413 10.03 -3.27 9.84
N GLY A 414 10.70 -2.94 8.73
CA GLY A 414 12.11 -2.57 8.70
C GLY A 414 12.66 -2.63 7.27
N THR A 415 13.98 -2.73 7.12
CA THR A 415 14.60 -2.87 5.79
C THR A 415 14.80 -4.33 5.38
N ILE A 416 14.97 -4.54 4.08
CA ILE A 416 15.54 -5.77 3.51
C ILE A 416 16.71 -5.39 2.58
N PRO A 417 17.80 -6.16 2.50
CA PRO A 417 18.88 -5.87 1.57
C PRO A 417 18.39 -5.93 0.11
N LYS A 418 18.84 -4.98 -0.73
CA LYS A 418 18.41 -4.88 -2.13
C LYS A 418 18.66 -6.16 -2.95
N TYR A 419 19.72 -6.91 -2.66
CA TYR A 419 20.01 -8.15 -3.39
C TYR A 419 18.95 -9.23 -3.12
N ILE A 420 18.52 -9.41 -1.86
CA ILE A 420 17.42 -10.30 -1.48
C ILE A 420 16.11 -9.93 -2.20
N ALA A 421 15.81 -8.63 -2.28
CA ALA A 421 14.62 -8.14 -2.98
C ALA A 421 14.68 -8.37 -4.51
N ARG A 422 15.87 -8.25 -5.11
CA ARG A 422 16.13 -8.51 -6.53
C ARG A 422 16.06 -9.99 -6.90
N GLU A 423 16.44 -10.87 -5.98
CA GLU A 423 16.49 -12.33 -6.19
C GLU A 423 15.16 -13.04 -5.89
N PHE A 424 14.17 -12.35 -5.31
CA PHE A 424 12.86 -12.93 -5.04
C PHE A 424 12.14 -13.35 -6.34
N LYS A 425 11.90 -14.66 -6.48
CA LYS A 425 11.30 -15.30 -7.66
C LYS A 425 9.77 -15.13 -7.75
N GLY A 426 9.30 -13.88 -7.77
CA GLY A 426 7.91 -13.53 -8.06
C GLY A 426 7.70 -13.25 -9.55
N SER A 427 6.60 -13.72 -10.14
CA SER A 427 6.31 -13.60 -11.59
C SER A 427 6.24 -12.15 -12.13
N LYS A 428 5.99 -11.17 -11.25
CA LYS A 428 5.94 -9.73 -11.56
C LYS A 428 7.22 -8.97 -11.18
N ASN A 429 8.16 -9.64 -10.51
CA ASN A 429 9.42 -9.06 -10.03
C ASN A 429 10.50 -9.19 -11.10
N THR A 430 11.09 -8.07 -11.53
CA THR A 430 12.22 -8.07 -12.46
C THR A 430 13.40 -7.34 -11.79
N PRO A 431 14.63 -7.89 -11.79
CA PRO A 431 15.76 -7.30 -11.06
C PRO A 431 16.09 -5.84 -11.44
N SER A 432 15.69 -5.41 -12.65
CA SER A 432 15.78 -4.04 -13.16
C SER A 432 14.93 -3.01 -12.40
N GLN A 433 13.88 -3.44 -11.69
CA GLN A 433 13.00 -2.54 -10.92
C GLN A 433 13.70 -1.94 -9.68
N TRP A 434 14.80 -2.53 -9.21
CA TRP A 434 15.43 -2.23 -7.91
C TRP A 434 16.69 -1.37 -8.06
N ARG A 435 16.59 -0.26 -8.81
CA ARG A 435 17.71 0.64 -9.12
C ARG A 435 17.92 1.66 -7.99
N TYR A 436 17.25 2.82 -8.06
CA TYR A 436 17.44 3.94 -7.14
C TYR A 436 16.66 3.76 -5.84
N ILE A 437 15.42 4.27 -5.77
CA ILE A 437 14.55 4.12 -4.60
C ILE A 437 13.92 2.72 -4.63
N CYS A 438 13.91 2.04 -3.48
CA CYS A 438 13.48 0.64 -3.35
C CYS A 438 12.50 0.48 -2.19
N VAL A 439 11.26 0.12 -2.50
CA VAL A 439 10.14 -0.01 -1.56
C VAL A 439 9.35 -1.26 -1.94
N GLU A 440 9.45 -2.31 -1.12
CA GLU A 440 8.80 -3.61 -1.32
C GLU A 440 7.27 -3.50 -1.23
N GLU A 441 6.59 -4.01 -2.24
CA GLU A 441 5.15 -4.28 -2.24
C GLU A 441 4.84 -5.40 -1.23
N PRO A 442 4.00 -5.20 -0.19
CA PRO A 442 3.90 -6.16 0.92
C PRO A 442 3.37 -7.56 0.58
N PHE A 443 2.76 -7.76 -0.60
CA PHE A 443 2.16 -9.03 -1.02
C PHE A 443 2.89 -9.65 -2.22
N ASP A 444 3.01 -8.93 -3.35
CA ASP A 444 3.65 -9.42 -4.58
C ASP A 444 5.18 -9.22 -4.62
N ARG A 445 5.71 -8.47 -3.65
CA ARG A 445 7.15 -8.17 -3.45
C ARG A 445 7.86 -7.62 -4.69
N THR A 446 7.15 -6.87 -5.52
CA THR A 446 7.76 -6.01 -6.54
C THR A 446 8.26 -4.69 -5.93
N ASN A 447 9.10 -3.93 -6.64
CA ASN A 447 9.39 -2.56 -6.22
C ASN A 447 8.22 -1.64 -6.60
N THR A 448 7.63 -0.94 -5.63
CA THR A 448 6.59 0.05 -5.87
C THR A 448 7.16 1.36 -6.42
N ALA A 449 8.42 1.67 -6.13
CA ALA A 449 9.14 2.86 -6.60
C ALA A 449 9.74 2.71 -8.01
N ARG A 450 9.40 1.63 -8.75
CA ARG A 450 9.92 1.28 -10.09
C ARG A 450 9.73 2.33 -11.20
N SER A 451 8.92 3.36 -10.98
CA SER A 451 8.81 4.53 -11.87
C SER A 451 10.06 5.41 -11.82
N VAL A 452 10.80 5.38 -10.70
CA VAL A 452 12.08 6.06 -10.51
C VAL A 452 13.20 5.23 -11.14
N TYR A 453 13.34 5.36 -12.47
CA TYR A 453 14.39 4.74 -13.27
C TYR A 453 15.28 5.75 -14.01
N ASP A 454 14.97 7.05 -13.86
CA ASP A 454 15.51 8.18 -14.60
C ASP A 454 15.89 9.30 -13.61
N GLU A 455 17.12 9.81 -13.72
CA GLU A 455 17.65 10.85 -12.83
C GLU A 455 17.21 12.25 -13.28
N GLU A 456 16.97 12.47 -14.57
CA GLU A 456 16.56 13.78 -15.10
C GLU A 456 15.18 14.21 -14.61
N ALA A 457 14.34 13.24 -14.22
CA ALA A 457 13.02 13.47 -13.63
C ALA A 457 13.05 14.18 -12.25
N PHE A 458 14.24 14.43 -11.70
CA PHE A 458 14.46 15.12 -10.42
C PHE A 458 15.30 16.39 -10.55
N ASN A 459 15.68 16.78 -11.78
CA ASN A 459 16.32 18.07 -12.07
C ASN A 459 15.23 19.12 -12.30
N PHE A 460 15.03 20.02 -11.32
CA PHE A 460 13.98 21.04 -11.30
C PHE A 460 14.53 22.47 -11.28
#